data_AF-J9YXP7-F1
#
_entry.id   AF-J9YXP7-F1
#
_cell.length_a   1.000
_cell.length_b   1.000
_cell.length_c   1.000
_cell.angle_alpha   90.00
_cell.angle_beta   90.00
_cell.angle_gamma   90.00
#
_symmetry.space_group_name_H-M   'P 1'
#
loop_
_entity.id
_entity.type
_entity.pdbx_description
1 polymer ?
#
loop_
_entity_poly.entity_id
_entity_poly.type
_entity_poly.pdbx_seq_one_letter_code
_entity_poly.pdbx_strand_id
1 'polypeptide(L)'
;MNFKNLNYLIKKDERILFLIIFLSIVFSAFLETISIAIFLPLFNIIFGGQLDDNYLIQIFNNLFYVENYEFSHLLIFIIFVFIFKNLIYLFLIYVKIKMVNIFSERKKSSLLRAYLDQSFFIFDKRNKAELMRNIYVEVENLIDNFILPTIEVTYTVLVLVFVSIFLFFYDAETTIIIFLSIVPIFFVFYSLTKARLLFYGAERALLHQKILKKNP
;
A
#
# COMPACT_ATOMS: atom_id res chain seq x y z
N MET A 1 -10.34 18.06 -4.78
CA MET A 1 -11.53 17.21 -5.02
C MET A 1 -12.10 16.83 -3.65
N ASN A 2 -13.35 17.18 -3.33
CA ASN A 2 -13.93 16.94 -2.00
C ASN A 2 -14.26 15.45 -1.78
N PHE A 3 -13.84 14.87 -0.66
CA PHE A 3 -14.05 13.44 -0.31
C PHE A 3 -15.52 12.98 -0.34
N LYS A 4 -16.48 13.89 -0.15
CA LYS A 4 -17.93 13.60 -0.24
C LYS A 4 -18.39 13.12 -1.63
N ASN A 5 -17.69 13.49 -2.72
CA ASN A 5 -18.06 13.06 -4.07
C ASN A 5 -17.52 11.66 -4.43
N LEU A 6 -16.64 11.07 -3.60
CA LEU A 6 -16.06 9.76 -3.88
C LEU A 6 -17.09 8.63 -3.73
N ASN A 7 -18.03 8.79 -2.80
CA ASN A 7 -19.09 7.81 -2.57
C ASN A 7 -20.11 7.76 -3.73
N TYR A 8 -20.17 8.80 -4.57
CA TYR A 8 -20.96 8.83 -5.80
C TYR A 8 -20.28 8.09 -6.96
N LEU A 9 -18.94 7.97 -6.93
CA LEU A 9 -18.17 7.26 -7.94
C LEU A 9 -18.16 5.74 -7.71
N ILE A 10 -18.30 5.28 -6.47
CA ILE A 10 -18.22 3.86 -6.11
C ILE A 10 -19.64 3.25 -6.06
N LYS A 11 -19.95 2.38 -7.02
CA LYS A 11 -21.23 1.64 -7.03
C LYS A 11 -21.25 0.62 -5.88
N LYS A 12 -22.44 0.23 -5.39
CA LYS A 12 -22.58 -0.79 -4.32
C LYS A 12 -21.81 -2.08 -4.66
N ASP A 13 -21.79 -2.49 -5.92
CA ASP A 13 -21.13 -3.71 -6.41
C ASP A 13 -19.59 -3.62 -6.43
N GLU A 14 -19.02 -2.42 -6.26
CA GLU A 14 -17.57 -2.17 -6.20
C GLU A 14 -17.05 -2.16 -4.76
N ARG A 15 -17.93 -2.07 -3.75
CA ARG A 15 -17.54 -2.07 -2.34
C ARG A 15 -16.82 -3.35 -1.92
N ILE A 16 -17.22 -4.49 -2.50
CA ILE A 16 -16.57 -5.78 -2.23
C ILE A 16 -15.13 -5.78 -2.75
N LEU A 17 -14.85 -5.17 -3.91
CA LEU A 17 -13.48 -5.05 -4.44
C LEU A 17 -12.60 -4.24 -3.49
N PHE A 18 -13.09 -3.08 -3.03
CA PHE A 18 -12.36 -2.24 -2.08
C PHE A 18 -12.19 -2.91 -0.71
N LEU A 19 -13.17 -3.69 -0.25
CA LEU A 19 -13.05 -4.48 0.98
C LEU A 19 -11.96 -5.56 0.85
N ILE A 20 -11.92 -6.28 -0.27
CA ILE A 20 -10.87 -7.27 -0.53
C ILE A 20 -9.50 -6.61 -0.58
N ILE A 21 -9.37 -5.49 -1.30
CA ILE A 21 -8.12 -4.70 -1.36
C ILE A 21 -7.69 -4.28 0.05
N PHE A 22 -8.61 -3.71 0.83
CA PHE A 22 -8.34 -3.27 2.19
C PHE A 22 -7.86 -4.43 3.07
N LEU A 23 -8.55 -5.56 3.07
CA LEU A 23 -8.13 -6.75 3.79
C LEU A 23 -6.76 -7.24 3.32
N SER A 24 -6.50 -7.29 2.01
CA SER A 24 -5.19 -7.68 1.47
C SER A 24 -4.08 -6.77 1.99
N ILE A 25 -4.31 -5.46 2.05
CA ILE A 25 -3.34 -4.47 2.56
C ILE A 25 -3.10 -4.65 4.06
N VAL A 26 -4.17 -4.83 4.86
CA VAL A 26 -4.07 -5.06 6.32
C VAL A 26 -3.27 -6.32 6.61
N PHE A 27 -3.58 -7.43 5.92
CA PHE A 27 -2.83 -8.68 6.07
C PHE A 27 -1.38 -8.53 5.61
N SER A 28 -1.14 -7.81 4.51
CA SER A 28 0.22 -7.54 4.02
C SER A 28 1.04 -6.77 5.06
N ALA A 29 0.47 -5.74 5.68
CA ALA A 29 1.13 -4.94 6.72
C ALA A 29 1.44 -5.78 7.97
N PHE A 30 0.54 -6.68 8.35
CA PHE A 30 0.76 -7.62 9.44
C PHE A 30 1.94 -8.57 9.15
N LEU A 31 2.01 -9.13 7.94
CA LEU A 31 3.13 -9.96 7.51
C LEU A 31 4.45 -9.19 7.50
N GLU A 32 4.44 -7.91 7.11
CA GLU A 32 5.61 -7.02 7.19
C GLU A 32 6.16 -6.95 8.62
N THR A 33 5.27 -6.80 9.60
CA THR A 33 5.61 -6.72 11.02
C THR A 33 6.19 -8.03 11.54
N ILE A 34 5.61 -9.18 11.16
CA ILE A 34 6.16 -10.50 11.46
C ILE A 34 7.58 -10.64 10.90
N SER A 35 7.85 -10.07 9.72
CA SER A 35 9.17 -10.16 9.10
C SER A 35 10.23 -9.51 9.96
N ILE A 36 9.93 -8.34 10.53
CA ILE A 36 10.82 -7.62 11.46
C ILE A 36 11.02 -8.45 12.75
N ALA A 37 9.94 -9.02 13.28
CA ALA A 37 9.99 -9.85 14.49
C ALA A 37 10.90 -11.07 14.34
N ILE A 38 10.87 -11.72 13.16
CA ILE A 38 11.70 -12.91 12.87
C ILE A 38 13.21 -12.60 12.92
N PHE A 39 13.63 -11.36 12.66
CA PHE A 39 15.04 -10.97 12.73
C PHE A 39 15.53 -10.71 14.17
N LEU A 40 14.64 -10.46 15.14
CA LEU A 40 15.05 -10.12 16.51
C LEU A 40 15.89 -11.22 17.18
N PRO A 41 15.52 -12.52 17.13
CA PRO A 41 16.36 -13.58 17.69
C PRO A 41 17.74 -13.66 17.03
N LEU A 42 17.80 -13.42 15.71
CA LEU A 42 19.06 -13.41 14.97
C LEU A 42 19.99 -12.31 15.50
N PHE A 43 19.47 -11.10 15.70
CA PHE A 43 20.24 -10.01 16.29
C PHE A 43 20.66 -10.32 17.73
N ASN A 44 19.76 -10.84 18.56
CA ASN A 44 20.06 -11.20 19.93
C ASN A 44 21.27 -12.14 20.03
N ILE A 45 21.31 -13.17 19.18
CA ILE A 45 22.42 -14.14 19.14
C ILE A 45 23.72 -13.50 18.63
N ILE A 46 23.65 -12.68 17.58
CA ILE A 46 24.83 -11.99 17.03
C ILE A 46 25.46 -11.04 18.05
N PHE A 47 24.64 -10.39 18.89
CA PHE A 47 25.10 -9.49 19.94
C PHE A 47 25.46 -10.21 21.26
N GLY A 48 25.56 -11.53 21.26
CA GLY A 48 26.05 -12.32 22.39
C GLY A 48 24.97 -12.78 23.38
N GLY A 49 23.68 -12.66 23.03
CA GLY A 49 22.57 -13.21 23.80
C GLY A 49 22.53 -14.74 23.79
N GLN A 50 21.98 -15.33 24.85
CA GLN A 50 21.85 -16.78 24.99
C GLN A 50 20.70 -17.33 24.13
N LEU A 51 20.84 -18.57 23.67
CA LEU A 51 19.85 -19.23 22.79
C LEU A 51 18.59 -19.63 23.56
N ASP A 52 18.69 -20.05 24.83
CA ASP A 52 17.60 -20.68 25.58
C ASP A 52 16.38 -19.78 25.87
N ASP A 53 16.56 -18.47 25.94
CA ASP A 53 15.48 -17.53 26.33
C ASP A 53 14.60 -17.07 25.15
N ASN A 54 14.88 -17.50 23.91
CA ASN A 54 14.11 -17.03 22.76
C ASN A 54 12.81 -17.82 22.57
N TYR A 55 11.67 -17.15 22.77
CA TYR A 55 10.32 -17.69 22.57
C TYR A 55 10.10 -18.32 21.17
N LEU A 56 10.72 -17.78 20.12
CA LEU A 56 10.64 -18.34 18.77
C LEU A 56 11.35 -19.70 18.62
N ILE A 57 12.39 -19.95 19.42
CA ILE A 57 13.08 -21.26 19.47
C ILE A 57 12.19 -22.28 20.18
N GLN A 58 11.48 -21.90 21.24
CA GLN A 58 10.52 -22.79 21.90
C GLN A 58 9.36 -23.19 20.97
N ILE A 59 8.85 -22.26 20.15
CA ILE A 59 7.83 -22.57 19.13
C ILE A 59 8.38 -23.56 18.08
N PHE A 60 9.61 -23.34 17.62
CA PHE A 60 10.26 -24.25 16.68
C PHE A 60 10.41 -25.66 17.27
N ASN A 61 10.86 -25.76 18.52
CA ASN A 61 11.04 -27.04 19.21
C ASN A 61 9.72 -27.82 19.33
N ASN A 62 8.62 -27.14 19.67
CA ASN A 62 7.29 -27.76 19.75
C ASN A 62 6.76 -28.23 18.38
N LEU A 63 7.17 -27.56 17.29
CA LEU A 63 6.73 -27.91 15.94
C LEU A 63 7.54 -29.05 15.33
N PHE A 64 8.84 -29.14 15.62
CA PHE A 64 9.77 -30.06 14.94
C PHE A 64 10.39 -31.14 15.84
N TYR A 65 10.10 -31.15 17.16
CA TYR A 65 10.56 -32.16 18.13
C TYR A 65 12.08 -32.40 18.09
N VAL A 66 12.87 -31.33 18.09
CA VAL A 66 14.34 -31.40 18.05
C VAL A 66 14.90 -31.20 19.47
N GLU A 67 15.62 -32.20 19.99
CA GLU A 67 16.16 -32.20 21.36
C GLU A 67 17.50 -31.46 21.52
N ASN A 68 18.29 -31.33 20.43
CA ASN A 68 19.58 -30.63 20.41
C ASN A 68 19.54 -29.50 19.38
N TYR A 69 19.55 -28.25 19.83
CA TYR A 69 19.50 -27.10 18.94
C TYR A 69 20.92 -26.60 18.62
N GLU A 70 21.20 -26.42 17.33
CA GLU A 70 22.33 -25.63 16.86
C GLU A 70 21.82 -24.35 16.20
N PHE A 71 22.64 -23.30 16.20
CA PHE A 71 22.36 -22.05 15.49
C PHE A 71 21.96 -22.27 14.02
N SER A 72 22.50 -23.31 13.37
CA SER A 72 22.17 -23.74 12.01
C SER A 72 20.67 -24.04 11.82
N HIS A 73 20.03 -24.70 12.78
CA HIS A 73 18.63 -25.10 12.71
C HIS A 73 17.69 -23.90 12.82
N LEU A 74 18.00 -22.97 13.74
CA LEU A 74 17.28 -21.70 13.86
C LEU A 74 17.35 -20.89 12.57
N LEU A 75 18.53 -20.83 11.94
CA LEU A 75 18.70 -20.10 10.69
C LEU A 75 17.86 -20.71 9.56
N ILE A 76 17.84 -22.04 9.44
CA ILE A 76 16.99 -22.76 8.46
C ILE A 76 15.52 -22.45 8.71
N PHE A 77 15.07 -22.45 9.97
CA PHE A 77 13.70 -22.11 10.32
C PHE A 77 13.34 -20.67 9.95
N ILE A 78 14.18 -19.70 10.31
CA ILE A 78 14.01 -18.28 9.96
C ILE A 78 13.88 -18.12 8.44
N ILE A 79 14.76 -18.77 7.67
CA ILE A 79 14.72 -18.75 6.20
C ILE A 79 13.40 -19.35 5.69
N PHE A 80 12.99 -20.49 6.22
CA PHE A 80 11.73 -21.14 5.83
C PHE A 80 10.52 -20.24 6.08
N VAL A 81 10.39 -19.67 7.29
CA VAL A 81 9.29 -18.76 7.64
C VAL A 81 9.34 -17.50 6.76
N PHE A 82 10.52 -16.96 6.50
CA PHE A 82 10.70 -15.80 5.63
C PHE A 82 10.23 -16.08 4.21
N ILE A 83 10.64 -17.21 3.60
CA ILE A 83 10.19 -17.60 2.26
C ILE A 83 8.67 -17.80 2.24
N PHE A 84 8.12 -18.54 3.21
CA PHE A 84 6.68 -18.81 3.29
C PHE A 84 5.86 -17.52 3.42
N LYS A 85 6.26 -16.61 4.32
CA LYS A 85 5.65 -15.28 4.47
C LYS A 85 5.68 -14.52 3.15
N ASN A 86 6.81 -14.54 2.44
CA ASN A 86 6.96 -13.78 1.19
C ASN A 86 6.10 -14.35 0.06
N LEU A 87 5.87 -15.67 0.02
CA LEU A 87 4.91 -16.27 -0.90
C LEU A 87 3.48 -15.79 -0.64
N ILE A 88 3.06 -15.71 0.63
CA ILE A 88 1.75 -15.16 0.99
C ILE A 88 1.68 -13.67 0.63
N TYR A 89 2.71 -12.91 0.94
CA TYR A 89 2.79 -11.49 0.60
C TYR A 89 2.69 -11.25 -0.92
N LEU A 90 3.39 -12.06 -1.73
CA LEU A 90 3.29 -12.02 -3.19
C LEU A 90 1.87 -12.32 -3.68
N PHE A 91 1.20 -13.31 -3.08
CA PHE A 91 -0.19 -13.62 -3.39
C PHE A 91 -1.12 -12.44 -3.05
N LEU A 92 -0.94 -11.78 -1.91
CA LEU A 92 -1.73 -10.61 -1.53
C LEU A 92 -1.51 -9.42 -2.49
N ILE A 93 -0.28 -9.20 -2.95
CA ILE A 93 0.03 -8.22 -3.99
C ILE A 93 -0.72 -8.57 -5.29
N TYR A 94 -0.69 -9.82 -5.71
CA TYR A 94 -1.41 -10.28 -6.89
C TYR A 94 -2.92 -10.02 -6.76
N VAL A 95 -3.53 -10.35 -5.61
CA VAL A 95 -4.95 -10.08 -5.35
C VAL A 95 -5.24 -8.59 -5.44
N LYS A 96 -4.44 -7.73 -4.79
CA LYS A 96 -4.57 -6.27 -4.86
C LYS A 96 -4.56 -5.77 -6.31
N ILE A 97 -3.55 -6.14 -7.09
CA ILE A 97 -3.40 -5.71 -8.50
C ILE A 97 -4.60 -6.19 -9.33
N LYS A 98 -4.99 -7.46 -9.17
CA LYS A 98 -6.15 -8.03 -9.86
C LYS A 98 -7.44 -7.26 -9.56
N MET A 99 -7.69 -6.91 -8.30
CA MET A 99 -8.89 -6.16 -7.91
C MET A 99 -8.89 -4.73 -8.46
N VAL A 100 -7.73 -4.06 -8.48
CA VAL A 100 -7.59 -2.73 -9.11
C VAL A 100 -7.84 -2.80 -10.62
N ASN A 101 -7.33 -3.82 -11.30
CA ASN A 101 -7.58 -4.02 -12.73
C ASN A 101 -9.06 -4.32 -13.02
N ILE A 102 -9.71 -5.16 -12.23
CA ILE A 102 -11.16 -5.41 -12.35
C ILE A 102 -11.95 -4.11 -12.17
N PHE A 103 -11.56 -3.27 -11.21
CA PHE A 103 -12.18 -1.96 -11.02
C PHE A 103 -11.97 -1.05 -12.25
N SER A 104 -10.75 -1.01 -12.81
CA SER A 104 -10.43 -0.28 -14.03
C SER A 104 -11.35 -0.66 -15.19
N GLU A 105 -11.46 -1.96 -15.47
CA GLU A 105 -12.27 -2.46 -16.58
C GLU A 105 -13.76 -2.16 -16.38
N ARG A 106 -14.26 -2.25 -15.14
CA ARG A 106 -15.64 -1.85 -14.82
C ARG A 106 -15.88 -0.36 -15.08
N LYS A 107 -14.91 0.51 -14.77
CA LYS A 107 -15.02 1.95 -15.03
C LYS A 107 -14.92 2.28 -16.52
N LYS A 108 -13.97 1.68 -17.24
CA LYS A 108 -13.86 1.82 -18.70
C LYS A 108 -15.16 1.39 -19.39
N SER A 109 -15.71 0.23 -19.02
CA SER A 109 -16.97 -0.28 -19.56
C SER A 109 -18.18 0.61 -19.21
N SER A 110 -18.29 1.08 -17.96
CA SER A 110 -19.38 1.96 -17.54
C SER A 110 -19.34 3.31 -18.26
N LEU A 111 -18.14 3.87 -18.45
CA LEU A 111 -17.97 5.15 -19.15
C LEU A 111 -18.28 4.98 -20.64
N LEU A 112 -17.80 3.91 -21.28
CA LEU A 112 -18.13 3.59 -22.67
C LEU A 112 -19.64 3.45 -22.90
N ARG A 113 -20.36 2.74 -22.02
CA ARG A 113 -21.83 2.63 -22.11
C ARG A 113 -22.51 4.00 -22.00
N ALA A 114 -22.10 4.81 -21.03
CA ALA A 114 -22.63 6.16 -20.87
C ALA A 114 -22.39 7.05 -22.10
N TYR A 115 -21.27 6.84 -22.82
CA TYR A 115 -21.03 7.51 -24.10
C TYR A 115 -21.96 6.98 -25.20
N LEU A 116 -22.14 5.67 -25.33
CA LEU A 116 -23.03 5.06 -26.33
C LEU A 116 -24.50 5.45 -26.14
N ASP A 117 -24.93 5.71 -24.91
CA ASP A 117 -26.29 6.15 -24.57
C ASP A 117 -26.54 7.65 -24.87
N GLN A 118 -25.52 8.42 -25.27
CA GLN A 118 -25.69 9.82 -25.66
C GLN A 118 -26.35 9.96 -27.04
N SER A 119 -27.09 11.05 -27.24
CA SER A 119 -27.81 11.32 -28.50
C SER A 119 -26.87 11.25 -29.70
N PHE A 120 -27.31 10.55 -30.77
CA PHE A 120 -26.57 10.29 -32.00
C PHE A 120 -25.92 11.55 -32.61
N PHE A 121 -26.52 12.74 -32.42
CA PHE A 121 -26.00 14.03 -32.89
C PHE A 121 -24.59 14.41 -32.36
N ILE A 122 -24.13 13.84 -31.25
CA ILE A 122 -22.79 14.13 -30.68
C ILE A 122 -21.70 13.33 -31.39
N PHE A 123 -22.06 12.17 -31.97
CA PHE A 123 -21.11 11.28 -32.67
C PHE A 123 -20.73 11.77 -34.07
N ASP A 124 -21.55 12.63 -34.68
CA ASP A 124 -21.31 13.18 -36.02
C ASP A 124 -20.23 14.28 -36.02
N LYS A 125 -19.96 14.88 -34.86
CA LYS A 125 -19.01 16.00 -34.70
C LYS A 125 -17.70 15.63 -34.01
N ARG A 126 -17.51 14.38 -33.55
CA ARG A 126 -16.32 13.98 -32.76
C ARG A 126 -15.64 12.73 -33.30
N ASN A 127 -14.31 12.71 -33.26
CA ASN A 127 -13.52 11.56 -33.67
C ASN A 127 -13.70 10.39 -32.67
N LYS A 128 -14.17 9.24 -33.16
CA LYS A 128 -14.38 8.02 -32.35
C LYS A 128 -13.08 7.54 -31.66
N ALA A 129 -11.94 7.67 -32.34
CA ALA A 129 -10.63 7.30 -31.78
C ALA A 129 -10.25 8.22 -30.61
N GLU A 130 -10.59 9.51 -30.71
CA GLU A 130 -10.35 10.48 -29.64
C GLU A 130 -11.22 10.19 -28.41
N LEU A 131 -12.49 9.85 -28.63
CA LEU A 131 -13.41 9.50 -27.55
C LEU A 131 -12.97 8.23 -26.81
N MET A 132 -12.56 7.19 -27.54
CA MET A 132 -12.02 5.97 -26.94
C MET A 132 -10.73 6.23 -26.17
N ARG A 133 -9.79 7.00 -26.75
CA ARG A 133 -8.57 7.41 -26.05
C ARG A 133 -8.90 8.15 -24.74
N ASN A 134 -9.83 9.09 -24.77
CA ASN A 134 -10.19 9.88 -23.60
C ASN A 134 -10.78 9.01 -22.49
N ILE A 135 -11.59 7.98 -22.82
CA ILE A 135 -12.11 7.02 -21.82
C ILE A 135 -10.97 6.28 -21.12
N TYR A 136 -10.01 5.77 -21.88
CA TYR A 136 -8.89 5.01 -21.30
C TYR A 136 -7.99 5.92 -20.46
N VAL A 137 -7.61 7.08 -21.00
CA VAL A 137 -6.74 8.04 -20.32
C VAL A 137 -7.37 8.56 -19.03
N GLU A 138 -8.67 8.88 -19.02
CA GLU A 138 -9.32 9.40 -17.81
C GLU A 138 -9.41 8.34 -16.70
N VAL A 139 -9.74 7.10 -17.06
CA VAL A 139 -9.82 6.01 -16.08
C VAL A 139 -8.44 5.62 -15.56
N GLU A 140 -7.42 5.58 -16.42
CA GLU A 140 -6.03 5.33 -15.99
C GLU A 140 -5.52 6.46 -15.11
N ASN A 141 -5.79 7.73 -15.46
CA ASN A 141 -5.46 8.86 -14.61
C ASN A 141 -6.11 8.78 -13.22
N LEU A 142 -7.36 8.34 -13.13
CA LEU A 142 -8.04 8.10 -11.86
C LEU A 142 -7.33 7.01 -11.03
N ILE A 143 -6.89 5.93 -11.67
CA ILE A 143 -6.27 4.82 -10.97
C ILE A 143 -4.87 5.18 -10.50
N ASP A 144 -4.04 5.70 -11.41
CA ASP A 144 -2.62 5.91 -11.18
C ASP A 144 -2.35 7.13 -10.31
N ASN A 145 -3.17 8.19 -10.44
CA ASN A 145 -2.95 9.42 -9.67
C ASN A 145 -3.78 9.50 -8.39
N PHE A 146 -4.74 8.60 -8.17
CA PHE A 146 -5.61 8.66 -6.99
C PHE A 146 -5.76 7.33 -6.27
N ILE A 147 -6.24 6.27 -6.94
CA ILE A 147 -6.56 5.00 -6.28
C ILE A 147 -5.32 4.29 -5.77
N LEU A 148 -4.33 4.06 -6.65
CA LEU A 148 -3.08 3.39 -6.28
C LEU A 148 -2.29 4.18 -5.23
N PRO A 149 -2.08 5.51 -5.36
CA PRO A 149 -1.42 6.29 -4.32
C PRO A 149 -2.15 6.25 -2.97
N THR A 150 -3.49 6.29 -2.97
CA THR A 150 -4.26 6.19 -1.72
C THR A 150 -4.08 4.83 -1.06
N ILE A 151 -4.11 3.74 -1.84
CA ILE A 151 -3.82 2.38 -1.38
C ILE A 151 -2.41 2.29 -0.78
N GLU A 152 -1.42 2.85 -1.47
CA GLU A 152 -0.02 2.82 -1.04
C GLU A 152 0.20 3.61 0.25
N VAL A 153 -0.32 4.83 0.35
CA VAL A 153 -0.26 5.62 1.59
C VAL A 153 -0.95 4.88 2.74
N THR A 154 -2.11 4.27 2.50
CA THR A 154 -2.82 3.50 3.52
C THR A 154 -1.99 2.29 3.98
N TYR A 155 -1.37 1.58 3.04
CA TYR A 155 -0.46 0.47 3.34
C TYR A 155 0.72 0.93 4.20
N THR A 156 1.43 1.98 3.79
CA THR A 156 2.59 2.50 4.51
C THR A 156 2.23 2.95 5.92
N VAL A 157 1.08 3.62 6.09
CA VAL A 157 0.58 4.02 7.43
C VAL A 157 0.27 2.79 8.28
N LEU A 158 -0.39 1.77 7.74
CA LEU A 158 -0.69 0.54 8.48
C LEU A 158 0.57 -0.20 8.91
N VAL A 159 1.56 -0.33 8.01
CA VAL A 159 2.86 -0.92 8.33
C VAL A 159 3.51 -0.13 9.47
N LEU A 160 3.57 1.19 9.35
CA LEU A 160 4.16 2.05 10.38
C LEU A 160 3.45 1.84 11.72
N VAL A 161 2.13 1.85 11.76
CA VAL A 161 1.35 1.63 12.99
C VAL A 161 1.63 0.25 13.59
N PHE A 162 1.57 -0.83 12.80
CA PHE A 162 1.78 -2.17 13.31
C PHE A 162 3.21 -2.39 13.83
N VAL A 163 4.21 -1.88 13.10
CA VAL A 163 5.61 -1.94 13.55
C VAL A 163 5.82 -1.11 14.80
N SER A 164 5.20 0.07 14.90
CA SER A 164 5.29 0.92 16.09
C SER A 164 4.69 0.23 17.31
N ILE A 165 3.50 -0.36 17.16
CA ILE A 165 2.83 -1.11 18.21
C ILE A 165 3.70 -2.31 18.64
N PHE A 166 4.22 -3.06 17.67
CA PHE A 166 5.08 -4.21 17.93
C PHE A 166 6.35 -3.82 18.69
N LEU A 167 7.06 -2.78 18.24
CA LEU A 167 8.28 -2.31 18.91
C LEU A 167 7.99 -1.75 20.30
N PHE A 168 6.88 -1.05 20.50
CA PHE A 168 6.48 -0.55 21.81
C PHE A 168 6.21 -1.67 22.81
N PHE A 169 5.64 -2.80 22.37
CA PHE A 169 5.46 -3.98 23.22
C PHE A 169 6.76 -4.77 23.44
N TYR A 170 7.70 -4.74 22.48
CA TYR A 170 8.98 -5.43 22.59
C TYR A 170 9.97 -4.70 23.48
N ASP A 171 10.20 -3.41 23.23
CA ASP A 171 11.09 -2.53 24.00
C ASP A 171 10.58 -1.08 23.90
N ALA A 172 9.80 -0.67 24.89
CA ALA A 172 9.20 0.66 24.93
C ALA A 172 10.23 1.78 25.06
N GLU A 173 11.32 1.57 25.81
CA GLU A 173 12.33 2.60 26.06
C GLU A 173 13.09 2.94 24.77
N THR A 174 13.63 1.92 24.11
CA THR A 174 14.32 2.08 22.83
C THR A 174 13.38 2.67 21.77
N THR A 175 12.12 2.22 21.74
CA THR A 175 11.11 2.74 20.81
C THR A 175 10.86 4.23 21.03
N ILE A 176 10.68 4.69 22.28
CA ILE A 176 10.47 6.11 22.59
C ILE A 176 11.66 6.96 22.11
N ILE A 177 12.90 6.48 22.31
CA ILE A 177 14.11 7.18 21.85
C ILE A 177 14.14 7.29 20.31
N ILE A 178 13.76 6.23 19.60
CA ILE A 178 13.67 6.24 18.12
C ILE A 178 12.62 7.25 17.66
N PHE A 179 11.43 7.26 18.28
CA PHE A 179 10.39 8.24 17.92
C PHE A 179 10.81 9.67 18.22
N LEU A 180 11.44 9.91 19.37
CA LEU A 180 11.90 11.24 19.76
C LEU A 180 13.02 11.76 18.85
N SER A 181 13.83 10.88 18.26
CA SER A 181 14.86 11.28 17.29
C SER A 181 14.31 11.49 15.88
N ILE A 182 13.46 10.58 15.38
CA ILE A 182 12.99 10.61 13.98
C ILE A 182 11.86 11.62 13.75
N VAL A 183 10.87 11.70 14.65
CA VAL A 183 9.67 12.53 14.43
C VAL A 183 10.01 14.03 14.29
N PRO A 184 10.90 14.62 15.11
CA PRO A 184 11.30 16.01 14.93
C PRO A 184 12.03 16.25 13.60
N ILE A 185 12.93 15.35 13.20
CA ILE A 185 13.65 15.45 11.92
C ILE A 185 12.64 15.43 10.76
N PHE A 186 11.67 14.52 10.80
CA PHE A 186 10.59 14.46 9.83
C PHE A 186 9.76 15.74 9.83
N PHE A 187 9.40 16.28 10.99
CA PHE A 187 8.60 17.50 11.10
C PHE A 187 9.34 18.72 10.53
N VAL A 188 10.63 18.87 10.84
CA VAL A 188 11.48 19.91 10.27
C VAL A 188 11.54 19.77 8.75
N PHE A 189 11.85 18.58 8.23
CA PHE A 189 11.89 18.33 6.80
C PHE A 189 10.55 18.63 6.11
N TYR A 190 9.44 18.19 6.69
CA TYR A 190 8.09 18.48 6.20
C TYR A 190 7.80 19.98 6.18
N SER A 191 8.12 20.71 7.25
CA SER A 191 7.87 22.15 7.33
C SER A 191 8.64 22.94 6.26
N LEU A 192 9.88 22.55 5.98
CA LEU A 192 10.74 23.19 4.96
C LEU A 192 10.26 22.90 3.54
N THR A 193 9.75 21.70 3.28
CA THR A 193 9.35 21.26 1.93
C THR A 193 7.90 21.59 1.59
N LYS A 194 7.01 21.66 2.58
CA LYS A 194 5.56 21.90 2.38
C LYS A 194 5.27 23.15 1.56
N ALA A 195 5.94 24.27 1.84
CA ALA A 195 5.71 25.52 1.13
C ALA A 195 6.01 25.40 -0.37
N ARG A 196 7.14 24.74 -0.72
CA ARG A 196 7.54 24.50 -2.11
C ARG A 196 6.60 23.51 -2.81
N LEU A 197 6.21 22.44 -2.11
CA LEU A 197 5.27 21.44 -2.63
C LEU A 197 3.90 22.07 -2.97
N LEU A 198 3.37 22.93 -2.09
CA LEU A 198 2.11 23.62 -2.34
C LEU A 198 2.22 24.62 -3.49
N PHE A 199 3.33 25.35 -3.58
CA PHE A 199 3.59 26.28 -4.68
C PHE A 199 3.61 25.55 -6.04
N TYR A 200 4.43 24.51 -6.17
CA TYR A 200 4.51 23.74 -7.42
C TYR A 200 3.22 22.98 -7.74
N GLY A 201 2.47 22.55 -6.72
CA GLY A 201 1.15 21.95 -6.88
C GLY A 201 0.13 22.94 -7.48
N ALA A 202 0.11 24.17 -6.95
CA ALA A 202 -0.76 25.23 -7.46
C ALA A 202 -0.37 25.66 -8.88
N GLU A 203 0.93 25.80 -9.15
CA GLU A 203 1.44 26.14 -10.48
C GLU A 203 1.07 25.07 -11.52
N ARG A 204 1.23 23.79 -11.19
CA ARG A 204 0.79 22.68 -12.05
C ARG A 204 -0.70 22.74 -12.34
N ALA A 205 -1.54 23.00 -11.32
CA ALA A 205 -2.99 23.10 -11.50
C ALA A 205 -3.37 24.27 -12.44
N LEU A 206 -2.73 25.43 -12.29
CA LEU A 206 -2.94 26.59 -13.15
C LEU A 206 -2.50 26.34 -14.60
N LEU A 207 -1.33 25.72 -14.79
CA LEU A 207 -0.82 25.37 -16.13
C LEU A 207 -1.76 24.38 -16.83
N HIS A 208 -2.26 23.37 -16.11
CA HIS A 208 -3.21 22.42 -16.65
C HIS A 208 -4.51 23.09 -17.10
N GLN A 209 -5.03 24.04 -16.32
CA GLN A 209 -6.21 24.83 -16.69
C GLN A 209 -5.97 25.71 -17.92
N LYS A 210 -4.77 26.31 -18.07
CA LYS A 210 -4.40 27.12 -19.24
C LYS A 210 -4.33 26.29 -20.53
N ILE A 211 -3.81 25.06 -20.46
CA ILE A 211 -3.76 24.14 -21.60
C ILE A 211 -5.18 23.79 -22.07
N LEU A 212 -6.09 23.48 -21.14
CA LEU A 212 -7.49 23.17 -21.45
C LEU A 212 -8.26 24.34 -22.07
N LYS A 213 -7.90 25.59 -21.76
CA LYS A 213 -8.52 26.79 -22.38
C LYS A 213 -7.94 27.15 -23.75
N LYS A 214 -6.75 26.66 -24.10
CA LYS A 214 -6.04 27.00 -25.34
C LYS A 214 -6.32 26.02 -26.50
N ASN A 215 -6.80 24.82 -26.19
CA ASN A 215 -7.27 23.82 -27.16
C ASN A 215 -8.80 23.67 -27.04
N PRO A 216 -9.62 24.54 -27.68
CA PRO A 216 -11.05 24.32 -27.84
C PRO A 216 -11.36 23.17 -28.80
#